data_AF-A0A2E3WTB7-F1
#
_entry.id   AF-A0A2E3WTB7-F1
#
_cell.length_a   1.000
_cell.length_b   1.000
_cell.length_c   1.000
_cell.angle_alpha   90.00
_cell.angle_beta   90.00
_cell.angle_gamma   90.00
#
_symmetry.space_group_name_H-M   'P 1'
#
loop_
_entity.id
_entity.type
_entity.pdbx_description
1 polymer ?
#
loop_
_entity_poly.entity_id
_entity_poly.type
_entity_poly.pdbx_seq_one_letter_code
_entity_poly.pdbx_strand_id
1 'polypeptide(L)'
;MQVRKYEARTMQEALVMVKQELGPEAIILHAKDNVSSFGLGGQSSVEVTAAVSEETLRKKQLAEKKLNKETLEKFKNSSAASQKKFISKVFDDRQPVKRTSGFSQIPYVDIDDEEEDGASRRGSRPDLNGRSVQEAMNIAVPMQTTFQEKTLDYNQIRQQRRDQLNRRGATQRPVRPSEGISLEEVAKMVQPKATNVSQENEADAMPLEIPEIKESVKNSVRPAIEELELNAKHSAEVTALKDQILQLQKIIADFQKVPQSFITQHPGASEGISYELSAMFEKLTGVGISTENAVEILKLAQEELPKPQLKKQAYIDAWVAKYILANTKTIDGIGNKKYQVFVGPSGQGKTASLVKMASLLSLKMRKKVAILSTDTSRVGVAEQLRIFAQILNVPFAIIQKSSDWAVVEERLGSVDYILVDTPGFQLKTPEEMAIMSQMLPPVASGRAIHYVQSALAKDESAFEIASRYRRFAFEDVIFTNLDETHQHGIIYNFQKKYEVPLHSFGIGPRIPEDIEMATKERMVDLIFKLTKMRKD
;
A
#
# COMPACT_ATOMS: atom_id res chain seq x y z
N MET A 1 -34.59 -7.48 6.94
CA MET A 1 -34.33 -7.87 5.53
C MET A 1 -34.59 -9.36 5.42
N GLN A 2 -35.30 -9.81 4.38
CA GLN A 2 -35.58 -11.23 4.19
C GLN A 2 -34.67 -11.81 3.10
N VAL A 3 -33.89 -12.84 3.47
CA VAL A 3 -32.97 -13.55 2.59
C VAL A 3 -33.53 -14.95 2.31
N ARG A 4 -33.49 -15.39 1.05
CA ARG A 4 -33.90 -16.74 0.65
C ARG A 4 -32.95 -17.30 -0.40
N LYS A 5 -32.85 -18.63 -0.43
CA LYS A 5 -32.03 -19.40 -1.35
C LYS A 5 -32.95 -20.20 -2.28
N TYR A 6 -32.64 -20.19 -3.56
CA TYR A 6 -33.39 -20.83 -4.64
C TYR A 6 -32.47 -21.76 -5.41
N GLU A 7 -32.95 -22.94 -5.76
CA GLU A 7 -32.24 -23.88 -6.61
C GLU A 7 -33.09 -24.21 -7.83
N ALA A 8 -32.51 -24.13 -9.02
CA ALA A 8 -33.21 -24.34 -10.29
C ALA A 8 -32.31 -25.02 -11.32
N ARG A 9 -32.86 -25.52 -12.43
CA ARG A 9 -32.04 -26.13 -13.50
C ARG A 9 -31.28 -25.08 -14.30
N THR A 10 -31.79 -23.87 -14.34
CA THR A 10 -31.18 -22.75 -15.07
C THR A 10 -31.25 -21.47 -14.26
N MET A 11 -30.31 -20.55 -14.53
CA MET A 11 -30.32 -19.22 -13.93
C MET A 11 -31.64 -18.47 -14.20
N GLN A 12 -32.22 -18.62 -15.39
CA GLN A 12 -33.49 -17.99 -15.75
C GLN A 12 -34.63 -18.49 -14.85
N GLU A 13 -34.70 -19.79 -14.61
CA GLU A 13 -35.71 -20.39 -13.74
C GLU A 13 -35.53 -19.93 -12.28
N ALA A 14 -34.29 -19.86 -11.78
CA ALA A 14 -34.00 -19.34 -10.45
C ALA A 14 -34.40 -17.86 -10.29
N LEU A 15 -34.13 -17.03 -11.30
CA LEU A 15 -34.53 -15.61 -11.31
C LEU A 15 -36.05 -15.45 -11.37
N VAL A 16 -36.77 -16.33 -12.07
CA VAL A 16 -38.23 -16.36 -12.07
C VAL A 16 -38.77 -16.66 -10.67
N MET A 17 -38.20 -17.66 -9.97
CA MET A 17 -38.59 -17.98 -8.59
C MET A 17 -38.34 -16.80 -7.63
N VAL A 18 -37.15 -16.18 -7.72
CA VAL A 18 -36.81 -14.99 -6.92
C VAL A 18 -37.81 -13.86 -7.16
N LYS A 19 -38.14 -13.58 -8.42
CA LYS A 19 -39.11 -12.54 -8.78
C LYS A 19 -40.52 -12.87 -8.27
N GLN A 20 -40.95 -14.12 -8.40
CA GLN A 20 -42.27 -14.58 -7.95
C GLN A 20 -42.42 -14.57 -6.43
N GLU A 21 -41.37 -14.84 -5.67
CA GLU A 21 -41.44 -14.88 -4.20
C GLU A 21 -41.05 -13.56 -3.53
N LEU A 22 -39.90 -12.99 -3.88
CA LEU A 22 -39.38 -11.76 -3.24
C LEU A 22 -39.79 -10.48 -3.96
N GLY A 23 -40.17 -10.58 -5.25
CA GLY A 23 -40.62 -9.44 -6.04
C GLY A 23 -39.54 -8.89 -6.98
N PRO A 24 -39.91 -7.91 -7.82
CA PRO A 24 -39.02 -7.37 -8.85
C PRO A 24 -37.86 -6.51 -8.30
N GLU A 25 -37.86 -6.19 -7.01
CA GLU A 25 -36.83 -5.39 -6.33
C GLU A 25 -35.89 -6.23 -5.46
N ALA A 26 -35.94 -7.56 -5.57
CA ALA A 26 -35.02 -8.43 -4.88
C ALA A 26 -33.59 -8.28 -5.44
N ILE A 27 -32.61 -8.22 -4.55
CA ILE A 27 -31.19 -8.10 -4.88
C ILE A 27 -30.57 -9.50 -4.79
N ILE A 28 -29.86 -9.92 -5.83
CA ILE A 28 -29.09 -11.18 -5.80
C ILE A 28 -27.81 -10.95 -5.00
N LEU A 29 -27.65 -11.70 -3.91
CA LEU A 29 -26.47 -11.64 -3.05
C LEU A 29 -25.38 -12.60 -3.53
N HIS A 30 -25.79 -13.80 -3.95
CA HIS A 30 -24.87 -14.86 -4.35
C HIS A 30 -25.51 -15.75 -5.41
N ALA A 31 -24.73 -16.22 -6.38
CA ALA A 31 -25.17 -17.16 -7.41
C ALA A 31 -24.06 -18.17 -7.69
N LYS A 32 -24.40 -19.45 -7.72
CA LYS A 32 -23.44 -20.54 -7.91
C LYS A 32 -24.02 -21.63 -8.80
N ASP A 33 -23.24 -22.08 -9.79
CA ASP A 33 -23.57 -23.25 -10.59
C ASP A 33 -23.12 -24.52 -9.85
N ASN A 34 -24.03 -25.48 -9.70
CA ASN A 34 -23.76 -26.81 -9.19
C ASN A 34 -23.69 -27.78 -10.37
N VAL A 35 -22.45 -28.12 -10.75
CA VAL A 35 -22.17 -29.19 -11.71
C VAL A 35 -21.74 -30.41 -10.92
N SER A 36 -22.56 -31.47 -10.89
CA SER A 36 -22.19 -32.72 -10.24
C SER A 36 -21.13 -33.44 -11.07
N SER A 37 -19.85 -33.35 -10.66
CA SER A 37 -18.76 -34.15 -11.24
C SER A 37 -18.77 -35.58 -10.68
N PHE A 38 -19.69 -36.43 -11.14
CA PHE A 38 -19.48 -37.88 -11.17
C PHE A 38 -20.57 -38.60 -11.99
N GLY A 39 -20.18 -39.31 -13.06
CA GLY A 39 -21.02 -40.31 -13.73
C GLY A 39 -21.99 -39.78 -14.81
N LEU A 40 -22.12 -40.54 -15.89
CA LEU A 40 -23.00 -40.30 -17.05
C LEU A 40 -24.41 -39.82 -16.63
N GLY A 41 -24.71 -38.54 -16.87
CA GLY A 41 -26.07 -37.97 -16.75
C GLY A 41 -26.31 -36.93 -15.64
N GLY A 42 -25.28 -36.30 -15.05
CA GLY A 42 -25.45 -35.26 -14.04
C GLY A 42 -26.24 -34.04 -14.54
N GLN A 43 -27.37 -33.73 -13.90
CA GLN A 43 -28.15 -32.51 -14.18
C GLN A 43 -27.44 -31.30 -13.57
N SER A 44 -27.11 -30.30 -14.39
CA SER A 44 -26.61 -29.00 -13.93
C SER A 44 -27.74 -28.26 -13.20
N SER A 45 -27.50 -27.80 -11.98
CA SER A 45 -28.40 -26.89 -11.24
C SER A 45 -27.69 -25.58 -10.93
N VAL A 46 -28.46 -24.55 -10.61
CA VAL A 46 -28.02 -23.21 -10.27
C VAL A 46 -28.67 -22.83 -8.95
N GLU A 47 -27.84 -22.38 -8.01
CA GLU A 47 -28.24 -21.90 -6.71
C GLU A 47 -28.13 -20.38 -6.66
N VAL A 48 -29.21 -19.70 -6.27
CA VAL A 48 -29.28 -18.24 -6.18
C VAL A 48 -29.77 -17.83 -4.79
N THR A 49 -28.97 -17.03 -4.10
CA THR A 49 -29.35 -16.37 -2.84
C THR A 49 -29.75 -14.94 -3.12
N ALA A 50 -30.96 -14.56 -2.72
CA ALA A 50 -31.52 -13.24 -2.95
C ALA A 50 -32.08 -12.62 -1.67
N ALA A 51 -32.06 -11.29 -1.58
CA ALA A 51 -32.53 -10.54 -0.43
C ALA A 51 -33.45 -9.39 -0.84
N VAL A 52 -34.42 -9.08 0.02
CA VAL A 52 -35.33 -7.94 -0.15
C VAL A 52 -35.63 -7.30 1.21
N SER A 53 -35.98 -6.01 1.24
CA SER A 53 -36.43 -5.37 2.47
C SER A 53 -37.78 -5.94 2.91
N GLU A 54 -38.04 -5.99 4.22
CA GLU A 54 -39.34 -6.45 4.75
C GLU A 54 -40.48 -5.53 4.31
N GLU A 55 -40.20 -4.24 4.16
CA GLU A 55 -41.17 -3.25 3.68
C GLU A 55 -41.59 -3.53 2.23
N THR A 56 -40.64 -3.74 1.33
CA THR A 56 -40.93 -4.02 -0.09
C THR A 56 -41.68 -5.33 -0.26
N LEU A 57 -41.33 -6.35 0.53
CA LEU A 57 -42.04 -7.62 0.55
C LEU A 57 -43.48 -7.46 1.06
N ARG A 58 -43.68 -6.67 2.12
CA ARG A 58 -45.01 -6.38 2.68
C ARG A 58 -45.88 -5.60 1.69
N LYS A 59 -45.32 -4.60 1.00
CA LYS A 59 -46.00 -3.83 -0.06
C LYS A 59 -46.43 -4.75 -1.20
N LYS A 60 -45.56 -5.65 -1.66
CA LYS A 60 -45.91 -6.66 -2.66
C LYS A 60 -47.09 -7.54 -2.19
N GLN A 61 -47.00 -8.12 -0.99
CA GLN A 61 -48.06 -9.00 -0.46
C GLN A 61 -49.41 -8.28 -0.32
N LEU A 62 -49.39 -7.01 0.11
CA LEU A 62 -50.58 -6.16 0.20
C LEU A 62 -51.16 -5.82 -1.17
N ALA A 63 -50.33 -5.56 -2.18
CA ALA A 63 -50.77 -5.32 -3.55
C ALA A 63 -51.38 -6.59 -4.19
N GLU A 64 -50.78 -7.75 -3.97
CA GLU A 64 -51.29 -9.04 -4.47
C GLU A 64 -52.62 -9.42 -3.83
N LYS A 65 -52.83 -9.14 -2.54
CA LYS A 65 -54.11 -9.37 -1.84
C LYS A 65 -55.27 -8.55 -2.39
N LYS A 66 -55.00 -7.41 -3.02
CA LYS A 66 -56.03 -6.54 -3.65
C LYS A 66 -56.44 -7.00 -5.04
N LEU A 67 -55.77 -8.01 -5.62
CA LEU A 67 -56.04 -8.51 -6.96
C LEU A 67 -56.97 -9.73 -6.95
N ASN A 68 -57.88 -9.80 -7.92
CA ASN A 68 -58.62 -11.03 -8.20
C ASN A 68 -57.71 -12.07 -8.87
N LYS A 69 -58.13 -13.35 -8.91
CA LYS A 69 -57.31 -14.47 -9.41
C LYS A 69 -56.80 -14.26 -10.84
N GLU A 70 -57.64 -13.76 -11.75
CA GLU A 70 -57.25 -13.54 -13.15
C GLU A 70 -56.26 -12.37 -13.32
N THR A 71 -56.41 -11.30 -12.54
CA THR A 71 -55.51 -10.13 -12.60
C THR A 71 -54.18 -10.42 -11.90
N LEU A 72 -54.19 -11.24 -10.86
CA LEU A 72 -53.00 -11.69 -10.15
C LEU A 72 -52.07 -12.50 -11.07
N GLU A 73 -52.64 -13.40 -11.89
CA GLU A 73 -51.86 -14.16 -12.87
C GLU A 73 -51.27 -13.26 -13.97
N LYS A 74 -52.05 -12.31 -14.49
CA LYS A 74 -51.54 -11.30 -15.45
C LYS A 74 -50.43 -10.43 -14.84
N PHE A 75 -50.57 -10.07 -13.57
CA PHE A 75 -49.57 -9.30 -12.83
C PHE A 75 -48.26 -10.09 -12.66
N LYS A 76 -48.32 -11.35 -12.20
CA LYS A 76 -47.16 -12.22 -12.02
C LYS A 76 -46.40 -12.48 -13.32
N ASN A 77 -47.11 -12.57 -14.44
CA ASN A 77 -46.52 -12.80 -15.77
C ASN A 77 -46.06 -11.52 -16.48
N SER A 78 -46.27 -10.33 -15.89
CA SER A 78 -45.82 -9.06 -16.47
C SER A 78 -44.33 -8.76 -16.21
N SER A 79 -43.77 -7.78 -16.94
CA SER A 79 -42.36 -7.38 -16.77
C SER A 79 -42.07 -6.83 -15.37
N ALA A 80 -40.81 -6.90 -14.92
CA ALA A 80 -40.42 -6.37 -13.60
C ALA A 80 -40.73 -4.87 -13.47
N ALA A 81 -40.54 -4.09 -14.54
CA ALA A 81 -40.89 -2.68 -14.60
C ALA A 81 -42.40 -2.45 -14.46
N SER A 82 -43.23 -3.26 -15.11
CA SER A 82 -44.69 -3.20 -15.00
C SER A 82 -45.18 -3.56 -13.59
N GLN A 83 -44.60 -4.60 -12.99
CA GLN A 83 -44.93 -4.99 -11.61
C GLN A 83 -44.55 -3.89 -10.61
N LYS A 84 -43.35 -3.31 -10.75
CA LYS A 84 -42.90 -2.17 -9.93
C LYS A 84 -43.82 -0.96 -10.07
N LYS A 85 -44.22 -0.63 -11.30
CA LYS A 85 -45.15 0.47 -11.59
C LYS A 85 -46.54 0.23 -11.00
N PHE A 86 -47.01 -1.01 -11.01
CA PHE A 86 -48.30 -1.36 -10.40
C PHE A 86 -48.23 -1.33 -8.86
N ILE A 87 -47.21 -1.94 -8.26
CA ILE A 87 -47.01 -1.92 -6.80
C ILE A 87 -46.93 -0.46 -6.33
N SER A 88 -46.10 0.38 -6.94
CA SER A 88 -46.04 1.81 -6.61
C SER A 88 -47.41 2.50 -6.73
N LYS A 89 -48.13 2.30 -7.84
CA LYS A 89 -49.46 2.90 -8.05
C LYS A 89 -50.50 2.47 -7.01
N VAL A 90 -50.43 1.25 -6.48
CA VAL A 90 -51.33 0.77 -5.41
C VAL A 90 -51.08 1.46 -4.07
N PHE A 91 -49.89 2.05 -3.89
CA PHE A 91 -49.51 2.79 -2.68
C PHE A 91 -49.37 4.31 -2.89
N ASP A 92 -49.42 4.81 -4.14
CA ASP A 92 -49.28 6.23 -4.54
C ASP A 92 -50.63 6.91 -4.85
N ASP A 93 -51.71 6.62 -4.11
CA ASP A 93 -52.99 7.36 -4.21
C ASP A 93 -52.97 8.73 -3.48
N ARG A 94 -51.80 9.38 -3.45
CA ARG A 94 -51.67 10.82 -3.16
C ARG A 94 -50.85 11.45 -4.29
N GLN A 95 -51.54 12.24 -5.12
CA GLN A 95 -51.10 13.26 -6.12
C GLN A 95 -49.64 13.28 -6.64
N PRO A 96 -49.41 13.68 -7.91
CA PRO A 96 -48.08 13.66 -8.53
C PRO A 96 -47.04 14.46 -7.73
N VAL A 97 -46.04 13.74 -7.22
CA VAL A 97 -45.01 14.28 -6.32
C VAL A 97 -44.06 15.22 -7.08
N LYS A 98 -44.09 16.51 -6.72
CA LYS A 98 -42.91 17.38 -6.79
C LYS A 98 -41.82 16.73 -5.93
N ARG A 99 -40.68 16.38 -6.54
CA ARG A 99 -39.50 15.83 -5.84
C ARG A 99 -39.11 16.79 -4.70
N THR A 100 -39.49 16.44 -3.49
CA THR A 100 -39.15 17.14 -2.26
C THR A 100 -38.07 16.35 -1.54
N SER A 101 -37.06 17.10 -1.13
CA SER A 101 -36.05 16.75 -0.12
C SER A 101 -36.71 16.13 1.11
N GLY A 102 -36.25 14.96 1.52
CA GLY A 102 -36.76 14.28 2.71
C GLY A 102 -35.74 13.32 3.30
N PHE A 103 -35.34 13.63 4.53
CA PHE A 103 -34.57 12.82 5.46
C PHE A 103 -34.97 11.34 5.44
N SER A 104 -34.00 10.41 5.45
CA SER A 104 -34.29 9.02 5.84
C SER A 104 -34.30 8.93 7.35
N GLN A 105 -35.47 8.64 7.92
CA GLN A 105 -35.73 8.44 9.34
C GLN A 105 -34.84 7.36 9.98
N ILE A 106 -34.42 7.60 11.23
CA ILE A 106 -34.25 6.54 12.24
C ILE A 106 -35.39 6.69 13.25
N PRO A 107 -35.55 5.75 14.21
CA PRO A 107 -36.85 5.19 14.54
C PRO A 107 -37.78 6.29 15.05
N TYR A 108 -38.85 6.50 14.28
CA TYR A 108 -40.11 7.12 14.66
C TYR A 108 -40.12 7.88 16.01
N VAL A 109 -39.98 9.20 15.93
CA VAL A 109 -40.57 10.14 16.89
C VAL A 109 -41.52 10.98 16.07
N ASP A 110 -42.82 10.86 16.35
CA ASP A 110 -43.86 11.72 15.81
C ASP A 110 -43.52 13.18 16.12
N ILE A 111 -43.57 14.03 15.10
CA ILE A 111 -43.82 15.46 15.28
C ILE A 111 -45.07 15.70 14.45
N ASP A 112 -46.22 15.44 15.07
CA ASP A 112 -47.47 16.09 14.69
C ASP A 112 -47.73 17.18 15.74
N ASP A 113 -48.11 18.36 15.25
CA ASP A 113 -48.82 19.35 16.05
C ASP A 113 -50.17 18.74 16.42
N GLU A 114 -50.40 18.39 17.68
CA GLU A 114 -51.75 18.31 18.26
C GLU A 114 -51.71 18.42 19.79
N GLU A 115 -52.68 19.16 20.31
CA GLU A 115 -52.90 19.49 21.72
C GLU A 115 -53.14 18.25 22.60
N GLU A 116 -52.87 18.41 23.90
CA GLU A 116 -53.28 17.62 25.09
C GLU A 116 -53.87 16.20 24.90
N ASP A 117 -53.24 15.17 25.45
CA ASP A 117 -53.56 14.65 26.81
C ASP A 117 -52.82 13.34 27.17
N GLY A 118 -52.39 13.24 28.44
CA GLY A 118 -52.52 12.02 29.24
C GLY A 118 -51.72 10.73 28.94
N ALA A 119 -50.76 10.48 29.85
CA ALA A 119 -50.44 9.16 30.46
C ALA A 119 -49.24 8.33 29.96
N SER A 120 -48.40 8.01 30.95
CA SER A 120 -47.11 7.31 30.92
C SER A 120 -47.18 5.82 30.57
N ARG A 121 -46.22 5.30 29.80
CA ARG A 121 -45.64 3.95 29.97
C ARG A 121 -44.15 3.89 29.61
N ARG A 122 -43.32 3.55 30.59
CA ARG A 122 -41.91 3.15 30.44
C ARG A 122 -41.85 1.74 29.84
N GLY A 123 -41.00 1.54 28.82
CA GLY A 123 -40.68 0.22 28.25
C GLY A 123 -39.19 0.11 27.93
N SER A 124 -38.56 -0.95 28.42
CA SER A 124 -37.12 -1.21 28.49
C SER A 124 -36.44 -1.41 27.12
N ARG A 125 -35.19 -0.92 27.00
CA ARG A 125 -34.28 -1.20 25.86
C ARG A 125 -33.85 -2.67 25.86
N PRO A 126 -33.80 -3.37 24.71
CA PRO A 126 -33.15 -4.68 24.62
C PRO A 126 -31.65 -4.54 24.42
N ASP A 127 -30.87 -5.28 25.21
CA ASP A 127 -29.43 -5.47 25.01
C ASP A 127 -29.19 -6.32 23.75
N LEU A 128 -28.59 -5.71 22.72
CA LEU A 128 -28.05 -6.43 21.57
C LEU A 128 -26.59 -6.79 21.86
N ASN A 129 -26.30 -8.09 21.95
CA ASN A 129 -24.95 -8.61 22.18
C ASN A 129 -24.02 -8.26 21.01
N GLY A 130 -22.85 -7.69 21.31
CA GLY A 130 -21.91 -7.15 20.31
C GLY A 130 -21.43 -8.11 19.21
N ARG A 131 -21.61 -9.43 19.37
CA ARG A 131 -21.27 -10.44 18.36
C ARG A 131 -22.15 -10.36 17.10
N SER A 132 -23.45 -10.08 17.23
CA SER A 132 -24.36 -10.03 16.06
C SER A 132 -24.17 -8.76 15.21
N VAL A 133 -23.77 -7.65 15.84
CA VAL A 133 -23.39 -6.41 15.14
C VAL A 133 -22.10 -6.63 14.35
N GLN A 134 -21.15 -7.35 14.95
CA GLN A 134 -19.86 -7.65 14.34
C GLN A 134 -19.98 -8.57 13.12
N GLU A 135 -20.82 -9.61 13.18
CA GLU A 135 -21.13 -10.46 12.03
C GLU A 135 -21.81 -9.69 10.90
N ALA A 136 -22.75 -8.79 11.22
CA ALA A 136 -23.42 -7.95 10.22
C ALA A 136 -22.47 -6.95 9.54
N MET A 137 -21.51 -6.37 10.29
CA MET A 137 -20.50 -5.45 9.75
C MET A 137 -19.54 -6.14 8.78
N ASN A 138 -19.14 -7.38 9.07
CA ASN A 138 -18.22 -8.13 8.21
C ASN A 138 -18.88 -8.58 6.89
N ILE A 139 -20.20 -8.81 6.89
CA ILE A 139 -20.97 -9.19 5.70
C ILE A 139 -21.23 -7.98 4.78
N ALA A 140 -21.30 -6.77 5.34
CA ALA A 140 -21.59 -5.53 4.59
C ALA A 140 -20.40 -4.98 3.77
N VAL A 141 -19.27 -5.69 3.71
CA VAL A 141 -18.09 -5.27 2.94
C VAL A 141 -18.17 -5.79 1.49
N PRO A 142 -18.54 -4.91 0.54
CA PRO A 142 -17.84 -4.88 -0.73
C PRO A 142 -17.45 -3.44 -1.01
N MET A 143 -16.39 -2.95 -0.35
CA MET A 143 -15.67 -1.78 -0.85
C MET A 143 -14.31 -2.27 -1.38
N GLN A 144 -14.18 -2.21 -2.71
CA GLN A 144 -12.98 -2.48 -3.50
C GLN A 144 -12.56 -3.95 -3.67
N THR A 145 -13.35 -4.74 -4.39
CA THR A 145 -12.81 -5.86 -5.18
C THR A 145 -13.60 -6.02 -6.48
N THR A 146 -13.40 -5.09 -7.41
CA THR A 146 -13.52 -5.40 -8.84
C THR A 146 -12.13 -5.44 -9.43
N PHE A 147 -11.35 -6.44 -9.04
CA PHE A 147 -10.26 -6.95 -9.84
C PHE A 147 -10.54 -8.42 -10.09
N GLN A 148 -10.54 -8.79 -11.37
CA GLN A 148 -10.75 -10.16 -11.82
C GLN A 148 -9.84 -11.11 -11.02
N GLU A 149 -10.44 -12.02 -10.25
CA GLU A 149 -9.74 -13.21 -9.77
C GLU A 149 -9.33 -14.04 -10.99
N LYS A 150 -8.13 -13.79 -11.50
CA LYS A 150 -7.29 -14.88 -11.97
C LYS A 150 -6.53 -15.37 -10.77
N THR A 151 -7.07 -16.38 -10.10
CA THR A 151 -6.36 -17.20 -9.14
C THR A 151 -5.19 -17.86 -9.87
N LEU A 152 -4.08 -17.14 -9.92
CA LEU A 152 -2.82 -17.61 -10.47
C LEU A 152 -2.18 -18.42 -9.35
N ASP A 153 -2.40 -19.73 -9.41
CA ASP A 153 -1.79 -20.72 -8.52
C ASP A 153 -0.27 -20.52 -8.52
N TYR A 154 0.22 -19.96 -7.40
CA TYR A 154 1.61 -19.60 -7.19
C TYR A 154 2.55 -20.81 -7.29
N ASN A 155 2.04 -22.03 -7.06
CA ASN A 155 2.79 -23.27 -7.21
C ASN A 155 2.85 -23.76 -8.67
N GLN A 156 1.79 -23.54 -9.47
CA GLN A 156 1.81 -23.84 -10.91
C GLN A 156 2.75 -22.92 -11.70
N ILE A 157 2.83 -21.63 -11.36
CA ILE A 157 3.76 -20.69 -12.03
C ILE A 157 5.22 -21.01 -11.69
N ARG A 158 5.48 -21.49 -10.46
CA ARG A 158 6.82 -21.88 -10.03
C ARG A 158 7.27 -23.19 -10.68
N GLN A 159 6.36 -24.15 -10.89
CA GLN A 159 6.64 -25.35 -11.70
C GLN A 159 6.83 -25.01 -13.18
N GLN A 160 5.97 -24.18 -13.77
CA GLN A 160 6.10 -23.78 -15.19
C GLN A 160 7.36 -22.94 -15.47
N ARG A 161 7.80 -22.08 -14.54
CA ARG A 161 9.09 -21.36 -14.66
C ARG A 161 10.30 -22.27 -14.46
N ARG A 162 10.21 -23.27 -13.58
CA ARG A 162 11.27 -24.26 -13.35
C ARG A 162 11.43 -25.21 -14.54
N ASP A 163 10.33 -25.56 -15.20
CA ASP A 163 10.33 -26.37 -16.42
C ASP A 163 10.74 -25.57 -17.68
N GLN A 164 10.48 -24.25 -17.72
CA GLN A 164 10.99 -23.38 -18.79
C GLN A 164 12.49 -23.05 -18.65
N LEU A 165 13.02 -22.93 -17.41
CA LEU A 165 14.44 -22.75 -17.16
C LEU A 165 15.25 -24.04 -17.44
N ASN A 166 14.67 -25.22 -17.20
CA ASN A 166 15.30 -26.50 -17.55
C ASN A 166 15.16 -26.89 -19.04
N ARG A 167 14.31 -26.20 -19.83
CA ARG A 167 14.18 -26.42 -21.29
C ARG A 167 14.92 -25.40 -22.16
N ARG A 168 15.61 -24.42 -21.56
CA ARG A 168 16.50 -23.47 -22.29
C ARG A 168 17.98 -23.60 -21.87
N GLY A 169 18.38 -24.81 -21.51
CA GLY A 169 19.78 -25.24 -21.43
C GLY A 169 20.19 -26.03 -22.66
N ALA A 170 20.02 -25.48 -23.87
CA ALA A 170 20.67 -25.98 -25.08
C ALA A 170 20.62 -24.90 -26.17
N THR A 171 21.72 -24.77 -26.89
CA THR A 171 21.96 -23.91 -28.08
C THR A 171 22.26 -22.42 -27.83
N GLN A 172 23.54 -22.11 -27.61
CA GLN A 172 24.20 -21.04 -28.34
C GLN A 172 25.56 -21.56 -28.85
N ARG A 173 25.71 -21.62 -30.18
CA ARG A 173 27.00 -21.76 -30.87
C ARG A 173 27.61 -20.35 -31.04
N PRO A 174 28.94 -20.20 -30.94
CA PRO A 174 29.63 -18.94 -31.17
C PRO A 174 29.88 -18.69 -32.67
N VAL A 175 29.82 -17.43 -33.09
CA VAL A 175 30.26 -16.97 -34.42
C VAL A 175 31.55 -16.19 -34.27
N ARG A 176 32.57 -16.59 -35.05
CA ARG A 176 33.91 -15.98 -35.18
C ARG A 176 33.86 -14.69 -36.00
N PRO A 177 34.95 -13.89 -35.95
CA PRO A 177 35.65 -13.63 -37.20
C PRO A 177 37.19 -13.75 -37.09
N SER A 178 37.76 -14.43 -38.09
CA SER A 178 39.10 -14.30 -38.68
C SER A 178 38.83 -14.18 -40.20
N GLU A 179 39.54 -13.47 -41.07
CA GLU A 179 40.96 -13.22 -41.27
C GLU A 179 41.13 -11.95 -42.14
N GLY A 180 42.28 -11.29 -42.03
CA GLY A 180 42.76 -10.25 -42.95
C GLY A 180 44.28 -10.26 -42.91
N ILE A 181 44.88 -10.33 -44.09
CA ILE A 181 46.27 -10.71 -44.40
C ILE A 181 47.31 -9.66 -43.92
N SER A 182 48.54 -10.17 -43.85
CA SER A 182 49.83 -9.67 -43.35
C SER A 182 50.35 -8.31 -43.85
N LEU A 183 51.25 -7.74 -43.04
CA LEU A 183 52.35 -6.87 -43.46
C LEU A 183 53.68 -7.49 -42.98
N GLU A 184 54.00 -8.67 -43.52
CA GLU A 184 55.39 -9.10 -43.73
C GLU A 184 55.72 -9.10 -45.24
N GLU A 185 55.02 -8.23 -45.99
CA GLU A 185 55.47 -7.71 -47.29
C GLU A 185 55.90 -6.24 -47.21
N VAL A 186 56.30 -5.76 -46.03
CA VAL A 186 57.36 -4.74 -45.95
C VAL A 186 58.42 -5.21 -44.99
N ALA A 187 59.00 -6.34 -45.39
CA ALA A 187 60.34 -6.80 -45.10
C ALA A 187 61.29 -5.83 -44.35
N LYS A 188 62.09 -6.47 -43.48
CA LYS A 188 63.41 -6.06 -42.95
C LYS A 188 63.37 -5.26 -41.64
N MET A 189 63.62 -5.94 -40.53
CA MET A 189 64.94 -5.88 -39.90
C MET A 189 65.03 -6.80 -38.66
N VAL A 190 65.93 -7.78 -38.80
CA VAL A 190 66.71 -8.42 -37.71
C VAL A 190 65.94 -9.34 -36.75
N GLN A 191 65.80 -10.60 -37.17
CA GLN A 191 65.81 -11.77 -36.30
C GLN A 191 67.29 -12.16 -35.99
N PRO A 192 67.62 -12.96 -34.94
CA PRO A 192 66.83 -14.13 -34.54
C PRO A 192 66.69 -14.44 -33.05
N LYS A 193 65.57 -15.12 -32.73
CA LYS A 193 65.51 -16.12 -31.66
C LYS A 193 66.27 -17.36 -32.10
N ALA A 194 67.07 -17.93 -31.19
CA ALA A 194 67.45 -19.33 -31.27
C ALA A 194 66.18 -20.19 -31.24
N THR A 195 66.08 -21.14 -32.18
CA THR A 195 65.05 -22.18 -32.18
C THR A 195 65.73 -23.54 -32.14
N ASN A 196 65.19 -24.39 -31.29
CA ASN A 196 65.44 -25.82 -31.18
C ASN A 196 65.35 -26.57 -32.51
N VAL A 197 66.16 -27.62 -32.62
CA VAL A 197 66.04 -28.83 -33.47
C VAL A 197 66.94 -29.87 -32.75
N SER A 198 66.71 -31.17 -32.62
CA SER A 198 65.60 -32.12 -32.71
C SER A 198 66.08 -33.41 -32.04
N GLN A 199 65.16 -34.33 -31.80
CA GLN A 199 65.35 -35.71 -31.33
C GLN A 199 66.43 -36.49 -32.10
N GLU A 200 67.15 -37.40 -31.43
CA GLU A 200 67.35 -38.81 -31.85
C GLU A 200 68.29 -39.60 -30.89
N ASN A 201 67.82 -40.81 -30.53
CA ASN A 201 68.50 -42.12 -30.37
C ASN A 201 69.68 -42.39 -29.41
N GLU A 202 69.41 -43.40 -28.57
CA GLU A 202 70.20 -44.54 -28.06
C GLU A 202 71.75 -44.62 -28.17
N ALA A 203 72.30 -45.09 -27.04
CA ALA A 203 73.39 -46.08 -26.87
C ALA A 203 74.87 -45.65 -26.83
N ASP A 204 75.49 -46.11 -25.74
CA ASP A 204 76.86 -46.60 -25.51
C ASP A 204 78.11 -45.68 -25.53
N ALA A 205 78.95 -45.94 -24.51
CA ALA A 205 80.38 -45.70 -24.27
C ALA A 205 81.29 -45.43 -25.50
N MET A 206 82.44 -44.74 -25.48
CA MET A 206 83.50 -44.37 -24.51
C MET A 206 84.41 -43.29 -25.19
N PRO A 207 85.36 -42.63 -24.51
CA PRO A 207 85.96 -41.35 -24.94
C PRO A 207 87.19 -41.48 -25.86
N LEU A 208 87.43 -40.46 -26.69
CA LEU A 208 88.71 -40.19 -27.35
C LEU A 208 89.13 -38.73 -27.11
N GLU A 209 90.34 -38.55 -26.58
CA GLU A 209 91.02 -37.30 -26.26
C GLU A 209 91.60 -36.59 -27.50
N ILE A 210 91.66 -35.25 -27.46
CA ILE A 210 92.64 -34.43 -28.20
C ILE A 210 93.12 -33.28 -27.26
N PRO A 211 94.41 -32.88 -27.29
CA PRO A 211 95.15 -32.37 -26.13
C PRO A 211 95.13 -30.84 -25.91
N GLU A 212 95.26 -30.51 -24.62
CA GLU A 212 95.99 -29.40 -23.98
C GLU A 212 96.22 -28.07 -24.73
N ILE A 213 95.55 -27.02 -24.23
CA ILE A 213 96.08 -25.65 -24.25
C ILE A 213 96.59 -25.31 -22.84
N LYS A 214 97.86 -24.90 -22.79
CA LYS A 214 98.71 -24.71 -21.61
C LYS A 214 98.06 -23.95 -20.45
N GLU A 215 98.21 -24.53 -19.27
CA GLU A 215 97.74 -24.10 -17.95
C GLU A 215 98.31 -22.75 -17.46
N SER A 216 99.34 -22.21 -18.12
CA SER A 216 100.03 -21.00 -17.66
C SER A 216 99.33 -19.67 -17.99
N VAL A 217 98.33 -19.67 -18.88
CA VAL A 217 97.56 -18.45 -19.21
C VAL A 217 96.30 -18.31 -18.33
N LYS A 218 95.80 -19.43 -17.78
CA LYS A 218 94.58 -19.46 -16.95
C LYS A 218 94.78 -18.88 -15.54
N ASN A 219 95.99 -18.95 -14.99
CA ASN A 219 96.24 -18.57 -13.59
C ASN A 219 96.55 -17.07 -13.38
N SER A 220 96.93 -16.32 -14.41
CA SER A 220 97.21 -14.87 -14.28
C SER A 220 95.99 -13.96 -14.53
N VAL A 221 94.91 -14.49 -15.10
CA VAL A 221 93.71 -13.70 -15.49
C VAL A 221 92.50 -14.00 -14.59
N ARG A 222 92.52 -15.11 -13.85
CA ARG A 222 91.45 -15.54 -12.93
C ARG A 222 91.04 -14.52 -11.86
N PRO A 223 91.96 -13.93 -11.07
CA PRO A 223 91.56 -13.00 -10.01
C PRO A 223 90.97 -11.69 -10.57
N ALA A 224 91.44 -11.22 -11.72
CA ALA A 224 90.89 -10.02 -12.38
C ALA A 224 89.50 -10.27 -13.00
N ILE A 225 89.24 -11.48 -13.51
CA ILE A 225 87.92 -11.88 -14.03
C ILE A 225 86.92 -12.05 -12.88
N GLU A 226 87.31 -12.67 -11.76
CA GLU A 226 86.42 -12.81 -10.58
C GLU A 226 86.05 -11.45 -9.98
N GLU A 227 86.98 -10.50 -9.91
CA GLU A 227 86.72 -9.15 -9.40
C GLU A 227 85.82 -8.34 -10.35
N LEU A 228 85.99 -8.50 -11.68
CA LEU A 228 85.11 -7.91 -12.69
C LEU A 228 83.72 -8.54 -12.70
N GLU A 229 83.60 -9.86 -12.50
CA GLU A 229 82.31 -10.57 -12.40
C GLU A 229 81.56 -10.19 -11.11
N LEU A 230 82.27 -9.99 -10.01
CA LEU A 230 81.68 -9.61 -8.72
C LEU A 230 81.21 -8.14 -8.72
N ASN A 231 81.97 -7.25 -9.38
CA ASN A 231 81.58 -5.86 -9.62
C ASN A 231 80.44 -5.74 -10.64
N ALA A 232 80.43 -6.58 -11.68
CA ALA A 232 79.33 -6.67 -12.63
C ALA A 232 78.05 -7.20 -11.99
N LYS A 233 78.15 -8.19 -11.08
CA LYS A 233 77.01 -8.67 -10.28
C LYS A 233 76.46 -7.61 -9.31
N HIS A 234 77.33 -6.92 -8.57
CA HIS A 234 76.90 -5.81 -7.70
C HIS A 234 76.26 -4.67 -8.51
N SER A 235 76.81 -4.34 -9.67
CA SER A 235 76.23 -3.36 -10.59
C SER A 235 74.85 -3.80 -11.10
N ALA A 236 74.70 -5.07 -11.47
CA ALA A 236 73.43 -5.63 -11.93
C ALA A 236 72.37 -5.68 -10.81
N GLU A 237 72.74 -6.07 -9.59
CA GLU A 237 71.84 -6.06 -8.42
C GLU A 237 71.44 -4.63 -8.02
N VAL A 238 72.37 -3.68 -8.03
CA VAL A 238 72.07 -2.27 -7.76
C VAL A 238 71.15 -1.69 -8.84
N THR A 239 71.32 -2.12 -10.10
CA THR A 239 70.45 -1.70 -11.20
C THR A 239 69.06 -2.32 -11.07
N ALA A 240 68.96 -3.61 -10.73
CA ALA A 240 67.69 -4.27 -10.46
C ALA A 240 66.94 -3.66 -9.27
N LEU A 241 67.65 -3.30 -8.19
CA LEU A 241 67.08 -2.61 -7.04
C LEU A 241 66.63 -1.19 -7.39
N LYS A 242 67.39 -0.46 -8.22
CA LYS A 242 66.96 0.85 -8.74
C LYS A 242 65.70 0.73 -9.59
N ASP A 243 65.61 -0.29 -10.44
CA ASP A 243 64.41 -0.55 -11.25
C ASP A 243 63.20 -0.92 -10.39
N GLN A 244 63.39 -1.70 -9.32
CA GLN A 244 62.35 -2.00 -8.33
C GLN A 244 61.91 -0.74 -7.56
N ILE A 245 62.86 0.12 -7.17
CA ILE A 245 62.54 1.40 -6.51
C ILE A 245 61.79 2.32 -7.47
N LEU A 246 62.19 2.39 -8.74
CA LEU A 246 61.49 3.18 -9.76
C LEU A 246 60.10 2.63 -10.06
N GLN A 247 59.93 1.30 -10.08
CA GLN A 247 58.60 0.66 -10.15
C GLN A 247 57.75 0.99 -8.93
N LEU A 248 58.30 0.92 -7.71
CA LEU A 248 57.60 1.28 -6.49
C LEU A 248 57.21 2.78 -6.48
N GLN A 249 58.12 3.66 -6.89
CA GLN A 249 57.84 5.09 -7.02
C GLN A 249 56.76 5.36 -8.07
N LYS A 250 56.76 4.62 -9.18
CA LYS A 250 55.72 4.69 -10.21
C LYS A 250 54.37 4.19 -9.68
N ILE A 251 54.34 3.07 -8.95
CA ILE A 251 53.14 2.55 -8.29
C ILE A 251 52.61 3.56 -7.26
N ILE A 252 53.47 4.19 -6.46
CA ILE A 252 53.07 5.22 -5.50
C ILE A 252 52.55 6.47 -6.21
N ALA A 253 53.20 6.91 -7.29
CA ALA A 253 52.75 8.04 -8.09
C ALA A 253 51.42 7.75 -8.81
N ASP A 254 51.21 6.52 -9.27
CA ASP A 254 49.96 6.08 -9.87
C ASP A 254 48.87 5.94 -8.79
N PHE A 255 49.20 5.52 -7.56
CA PHE A 255 48.30 5.51 -6.41
C PHE A 255 47.91 6.93 -5.95
N GLN A 256 48.81 7.90 -6.05
CA GLN A 256 48.53 9.31 -5.77
C GLN A 256 47.71 10.01 -6.89
N LYS A 257 47.74 9.45 -8.11
CA LYS A 257 46.88 9.89 -9.24
C LYS A 257 45.51 9.23 -9.24
N VAL A 258 45.29 8.19 -8.43
CA VAL A 258 43.93 7.74 -8.13
C VAL A 258 43.22 8.90 -7.43
N PRO A 259 42.18 9.50 -8.04
CA PRO A 259 41.50 10.59 -7.40
C PRO A 259 40.98 10.13 -6.04
N GLN A 260 41.15 10.96 -5.01
CA GLN A 260 40.62 10.75 -3.65
C GLN A 260 39.08 10.59 -3.63
N SER A 261 38.40 10.60 -4.79
CA SER A 261 37.00 10.20 -4.97
C SER A 261 36.74 8.70 -4.75
N PHE A 262 37.75 7.89 -4.43
CA PHE A 262 37.59 6.57 -3.80
C PHE A 262 37.42 6.65 -2.27
N ILE A 263 37.31 7.85 -1.68
CA ILE A 263 36.71 8.02 -0.35
C ILE A 263 35.22 7.67 -0.47
N THR A 264 35.02 6.35 -0.39
CA THR A 264 33.81 5.61 -0.06
C THR A 264 32.56 5.86 -0.91
N GLN A 265 32.41 5.07 -1.97
CA GLN A 265 31.10 4.80 -2.58
C GLN A 265 30.24 3.99 -1.58
N HIS A 266 29.59 4.67 -0.66
CA HIS A 266 28.60 4.07 0.23
C HIS A 266 27.27 4.85 0.13
N PRO A 267 26.12 4.22 0.43
CA PRO A 267 24.84 4.91 0.53
C PRO A 267 24.93 6.16 1.41
N GLY A 268 24.50 7.32 0.89
CA GLY A 268 24.52 8.62 1.59
C GLY A 268 25.83 9.40 1.49
N ALA A 269 26.89 8.86 0.86
CA ALA A 269 28.18 9.57 0.73
C ALA A 269 28.05 10.89 -0.05
N SER A 270 27.23 10.93 -1.09
CA SER A 270 26.94 12.16 -1.87
C SER A 270 26.33 13.28 -1.03
N GLU A 271 25.66 12.91 0.06
CA GLU A 271 24.95 13.82 0.95
C GLU A 271 25.80 14.24 2.17
N GLY A 272 27.05 13.76 2.25
CA GLY A 272 27.98 14.03 3.34
C GLY A 272 27.75 13.19 4.60
N ILE A 273 27.07 12.04 4.49
CA ILE A 273 26.91 11.07 5.58
C ILE A 273 28.19 10.26 5.72
N SER A 274 28.63 9.95 6.94
CA SER A 274 29.80 9.09 7.17
C SER A 274 29.51 7.62 6.87
N TYR A 275 30.57 6.83 6.65
CA TYR A 275 30.46 5.40 6.38
C TYR A 275 29.73 4.64 7.50
N GLU A 276 29.97 5.01 8.76
CA GLU A 276 29.32 4.42 9.93
C GLU A 276 27.79 4.57 9.91
N LEU A 277 27.28 5.66 9.34
CA LEU A 277 25.84 5.94 9.25
C LEU A 277 25.21 5.44 7.95
N SER A 278 26.00 4.90 7.03
CA SER A 278 25.53 4.46 5.71
C SER A 278 24.46 3.37 5.79
N ALA A 279 24.62 2.39 6.69
CA ALA A 279 23.63 1.34 6.90
C ALA A 279 22.29 1.90 7.41
N MET A 280 22.35 2.94 8.27
CA MET A 280 21.15 3.61 8.74
C MET A 280 20.50 4.44 7.63
N PHE A 281 21.29 5.13 6.80
CA PHE A 281 20.79 5.86 5.64
C PHE A 281 20.01 4.93 4.70
N GLU A 282 20.58 3.77 4.37
CA GLU A 282 19.91 2.76 3.55
C GLU A 282 18.65 2.20 4.23
N LYS A 283 18.68 1.99 5.56
CA LYS A 283 17.50 1.54 6.31
C LYS A 283 16.35 2.57 6.27
N LEU A 284 16.64 3.85 6.52
CA LEU A 284 15.63 4.92 6.51
C LEU A 284 15.03 5.10 5.11
N THR A 285 15.88 5.20 4.09
CA THR A 285 15.43 5.33 2.70
C THR A 285 14.70 4.07 2.21
N GLY A 286 15.14 2.89 2.63
CA GLY A 286 14.52 1.60 2.30
C GLY A 286 13.11 1.43 2.86
N VAL A 287 12.79 2.05 4.00
CA VAL A 287 11.40 2.11 4.51
C VAL A 287 10.58 3.26 3.91
N GLY A 288 11.17 4.05 3.02
CA GLY A 288 10.52 5.15 2.32
C GLY A 288 10.62 6.51 3.01
N ILE A 289 11.52 6.71 3.98
CA ILE A 289 11.83 8.07 4.46
C ILE A 289 12.59 8.78 3.35
N SER A 290 12.22 10.03 3.04
CA SER A 290 12.84 10.75 1.93
C SER A 290 14.33 10.98 2.20
N THR A 291 15.12 11.07 1.13
CA THR A 291 16.56 11.31 1.24
C THR A 291 16.85 12.56 2.07
N GLU A 292 16.12 13.65 1.82
CA GLU A 292 16.29 14.92 2.52
C GLU A 292 16.08 14.76 4.03
N ASN A 293 15.02 14.08 4.42
CA ASN A 293 14.69 13.80 5.81
C ASN A 293 15.70 12.84 6.46
N ALA A 294 16.14 11.80 5.75
CA ALA A 294 17.15 10.87 6.24
C ALA A 294 18.49 11.58 6.47
N VAL A 295 18.90 12.46 5.56
CA VAL A 295 20.13 13.26 5.69
C VAL A 295 20.06 14.21 6.86
N GLU A 296 18.93 14.91 7.05
CA GLU A 296 18.70 15.80 8.20
C GLU A 296 18.93 15.06 9.52
N ILE A 297 18.26 13.90 9.68
CA ILE A 297 18.36 13.08 10.89
C ILE A 297 19.81 12.62 11.13
N LEU A 298 20.49 12.14 10.08
CA LEU A 298 21.80 11.52 10.23
C LEU A 298 22.94 12.52 10.39
N LYS A 299 22.83 13.72 9.82
CA LYS A 299 23.80 14.80 10.10
C LYS A 299 23.76 15.20 11.58
N LEU A 300 22.55 15.35 12.14
CA LEU A 300 22.40 15.59 13.57
C LEU A 300 22.96 14.45 14.42
N ALA A 301 22.74 13.20 14.02
CA ALA A 301 23.32 12.04 14.69
C ALA A 301 24.85 12.06 14.67
N GLN A 302 25.45 12.46 13.54
CA GLN A 302 26.90 12.54 13.35
C GLN A 302 27.54 13.62 14.21
N GLU A 303 26.83 14.73 14.44
CA GLU A 303 27.29 15.85 15.27
C GLU A 303 27.15 15.55 16.77
N GLU A 304 26.05 14.92 17.18
CA GLU A 304 25.75 14.67 18.60
C GLU A 304 26.37 13.39 19.17
N LEU A 305 26.54 12.33 18.35
CA LEU A 305 27.07 11.06 18.84
C LEU A 305 28.61 11.11 18.97
N PRO A 306 29.17 10.71 20.12
CA PRO A 306 30.60 10.52 20.26
C PRO A 306 31.16 9.53 19.23
N LYS A 307 32.35 9.81 18.67
CA LYS A 307 33.00 8.95 17.67
C LYS A 307 33.06 7.45 18.03
N PRO A 308 33.29 7.02 19.29
CA PRO A 308 33.24 5.61 19.65
C PRO A 308 31.85 4.97 19.55
N GLN A 309 30.79 5.76 19.73
CA GLN A 309 29.40 5.32 19.65
C GLN A 309 28.93 5.20 18.19
N LEU A 310 29.40 6.08 17.30
CA LEU A 310 29.12 5.98 15.85
C LEU A 310 29.57 4.63 15.26
N LYS A 311 30.60 3.99 15.83
CA LYS A 311 31.04 2.67 15.37
C LYS A 311 30.11 1.51 15.77
N LYS A 312 29.09 1.77 16.61
CA LYS A 312 28.21 0.74 17.16
C LYS A 312 26.78 0.98 16.70
N GLN A 313 26.26 0.07 15.86
CA GLN A 313 24.93 0.19 15.27
C GLN A 313 23.81 0.40 16.30
N ALA A 314 23.88 -0.26 17.47
CA ALA A 314 22.88 -0.12 18.52
C ALA A 314 22.73 1.32 19.04
N TYR A 315 23.82 2.10 19.10
CA TYR A 315 23.76 3.50 19.53
C TYR A 315 23.15 4.39 18.45
N ILE A 316 23.46 4.13 17.17
CA ILE A 316 22.86 4.83 16.03
C ILE A 316 21.35 4.55 15.99
N ASP A 317 20.95 3.28 16.05
CA ASP A 317 19.53 2.86 16.07
C ASP A 317 18.78 3.52 17.24
N ALA A 318 19.36 3.51 18.44
CA ALA A 318 18.74 4.12 19.60
C ALA A 318 18.61 5.65 19.47
N TRP A 319 19.64 6.33 18.97
CA TRP A 319 19.61 7.78 18.77
C TRP A 319 18.57 8.17 17.72
N VAL A 320 18.55 7.49 16.57
CA VAL A 320 17.58 7.77 15.49
C VAL A 320 16.15 7.45 15.93
N ALA A 321 15.92 6.32 16.60
CA ALA A 321 14.61 5.98 17.15
C ALA A 321 14.14 7.04 18.16
N LYS A 322 15.02 7.50 19.05
CA LYS A 322 14.73 8.58 20.00
C LYS A 322 14.41 9.90 19.29
N TYR A 323 15.17 10.25 18.25
CA TYR A 323 14.94 11.45 17.46
C TYR A 323 13.55 11.43 16.81
N ILE A 324 13.20 10.31 16.15
CA ILE A 324 11.90 10.15 15.50
C ILE A 324 10.77 10.16 16.53
N LEU A 325 10.95 9.48 17.67
CA LEU A 325 9.99 9.51 18.78
C LEU A 325 9.73 10.94 19.26
N ALA A 326 10.80 11.71 19.50
CA ALA A 326 10.70 13.08 20.02
C ALA A 326 10.03 14.04 19.03
N ASN A 327 10.29 13.87 17.73
CA ASN A 327 9.77 14.72 16.66
C ASN A 327 8.41 14.27 16.11
N THR A 328 7.93 13.08 16.48
CA THR A 328 6.59 12.61 16.09
C THR A 328 5.52 13.33 16.91
N LYS A 329 4.55 13.92 16.21
CA LYS A 329 3.37 14.57 16.82
C LYS A 329 2.14 13.69 16.63
N THR A 330 1.34 13.51 17.68
CA THR A 330 0.12 12.69 17.64
C THR A 330 -1.02 13.44 18.32
N ILE A 331 -2.26 13.11 17.96
CA ILE A 331 -3.44 13.58 18.70
C ILE A 331 -3.77 12.60 19.83
N ASP A 332 -4.14 13.14 20.99
CA ASP A 332 -4.66 12.35 22.11
C ASP A 332 -6.14 12.00 21.88
N GLY A 333 -6.41 10.73 21.58
CA GLY A 333 -7.76 10.26 21.30
C GLY A 333 -8.37 10.90 20.05
N ILE A 334 -9.69 11.01 20.01
CA ILE A 334 -10.44 11.47 18.82
C ILE A 334 -10.64 13.00 18.83
N GLY A 335 -10.13 13.69 19.85
CA GLY A 335 -10.42 15.10 20.08
C GLY A 335 -11.81 15.36 20.66
N ASN A 336 -12.09 16.63 20.98
CA ASN A 336 -13.30 17.08 21.67
C ASN A 336 -14.27 17.85 20.77
N LYS A 337 -13.95 18.00 19.49
CA LYS A 337 -14.79 18.74 18.53
C LYS A 337 -15.99 17.90 18.13
N LYS A 338 -17.15 18.56 18.02
CA LYS A 338 -18.42 17.88 17.72
C LYS A 338 -18.41 17.30 16.31
N TYR A 339 -17.96 18.07 15.32
CA TYR A 339 -17.88 17.60 13.93
C TYR A 339 -16.49 17.04 13.62
N GLN A 340 -16.43 15.82 13.11
CA GLN A 340 -15.21 15.15 12.67
C GLN A 340 -15.34 14.91 11.16
N VAL A 341 -14.63 15.68 10.35
CA VAL A 341 -14.84 15.75 8.90
C VAL A 341 -13.68 15.07 8.18
N PHE A 342 -13.98 14.06 7.35
CA PHE A 342 -12.98 13.26 6.67
C PHE A 342 -12.81 13.77 5.24
N VAL A 343 -11.63 14.31 4.92
CA VAL A 343 -11.35 14.94 3.62
C VAL A 343 -10.14 14.29 2.93
N GLY A 344 -10.05 14.42 1.61
CA GLY A 344 -8.97 13.84 0.82
C GLY A 344 -9.46 13.26 -0.51
N PRO A 345 -8.55 12.93 -1.44
CA PRO A 345 -8.94 12.45 -2.77
C PRO A 345 -9.66 11.10 -2.73
N SER A 346 -10.28 10.72 -3.85
CA SER A 346 -10.95 9.43 -3.99
C SER A 346 -9.98 8.26 -3.76
N GLY A 347 -10.48 7.16 -3.22
CA GLY A 347 -9.70 5.94 -3.01
C GLY A 347 -8.85 5.88 -1.73
N GLN A 348 -8.67 6.99 -1.00
CA GLN A 348 -7.80 7.03 0.19
C GLN A 348 -8.42 6.46 1.48
N GLY A 349 -9.61 5.84 1.42
CA GLY A 349 -10.22 5.22 2.60
C GLY A 349 -10.96 6.18 3.57
N LYS A 350 -11.48 7.32 3.09
CA LYS A 350 -12.30 8.26 3.90
C LYS A 350 -13.51 7.59 4.55
N THR A 351 -14.42 7.07 3.74
CA THR A 351 -15.65 6.41 4.19
C THR A 351 -15.34 5.23 5.12
N ALA A 352 -14.31 4.43 4.79
CA ALA A 352 -13.88 3.31 5.63
C ALA A 352 -13.35 3.77 7.00
N SER A 353 -12.51 4.82 7.03
CA SER A 353 -11.99 5.40 8.27
C SER A 353 -13.11 5.97 9.13
N LEU A 354 -14.08 6.64 8.49
CA LEU A 354 -15.27 7.16 9.16
C LEU A 354 -16.08 6.05 9.82
N VAL A 355 -16.40 4.97 9.10
CA VAL A 355 -17.20 3.86 9.66
C VAL A 355 -16.46 3.17 10.81
N LYS A 356 -15.15 2.96 10.68
CA LYS A 356 -14.33 2.41 11.77
C LYS A 356 -14.33 3.30 12.99
N MET A 357 -14.19 4.61 12.81
CA MET A 357 -14.24 5.59 13.90
C MET A 357 -15.64 5.65 14.54
N ALA A 358 -16.71 5.62 13.74
CA ALA A 358 -18.09 5.56 14.23
C ALA A 358 -18.31 4.35 15.13
N SER A 359 -17.79 3.20 14.69
CA SER A 359 -17.92 1.95 15.41
C SER A 359 -17.08 1.94 16.69
N LEU A 360 -15.86 2.50 16.67
CA LEU A 360 -15.03 2.70 17.85
C LEU A 360 -15.74 3.58 18.90
N LEU A 361 -16.24 4.74 18.48
CA LEU A 361 -16.95 5.69 19.33
C LEU A 361 -18.24 5.10 19.93
N SER A 362 -19.09 4.48 19.09
CA SER A 362 -20.39 3.96 19.51
C SER A 362 -20.27 2.67 20.33
N LEU A 363 -19.50 1.68 19.85
CA LEU A 363 -19.48 0.34 20.45
C LEU A 363 -18.50 0.25 21.64
N LYS A 364 -17.28 0.78 21.50
CA LYS A 364 -16.26 0.69 22.54
C LYS A 364 -16.34 1.85 23.54
N MET A 365 -16.50 3.09 23.05
CA MET A 365 -16.52 4.28 23.90
C MET A 365 -17.92 4.71 24.35
N ARG A 366 -18.98 4.04 23.87
CA ARG A 366 -20.40 4.30 24.23
C ARG A 366 -20.83 5.76 24.05
N LYS A 367 -20.26 6.44 23.05
CA LYS A 367 -20.63 7.82 22.69
C LYS A 367 -21.87 7.85 21.80
N LYS A 368 -22.66 8.92 21.90
CA LYS A 368 -23.73 9.22 20.95
C LYS A 368 -23.09 9.75 19.68
N VAL A 369 -23.22 9.00 18.59
CA VAL A 369 -22.62 9.31 17.30
C VAL A 369 -23.70 9.54 16.26
N ALA A 370 -23.47 10.43 15.31
CA ALA A 370 -24.23 10.55 14.08
C ALA A 370 -23.28 10.46 12.88
N ILE A 371 -23.77 9.95 11.75
CA ILE A 371 -23.03 9.86 10.49
C ILE A 371 -23.73 10.73 9.46
N LEU A 372 -22.99 11.61 8.82
CA LEU A 372 -23.48 12.45 7.72
C LEU A 372 -22.67 12.18 6.47
N SER A 373 -23.33 12.17 5.31
CA SER A 373 -22.65 12.16 4.01
C SER A 373 -22.89 13.47 3.29
N THR A 374 -21.83 14.12 2.82
CA THR A 374 -21.92 15.20 1.83
C THR A 374 -21.53 14.73 0.43
N ASP A 375 -21.15 13.45 0.28
CA ASP A 375 -20.83 12.86 -1.01
C ASP A 375 -22.08 12.47 -1.80
N THR A 376 -22.57 13.45 -2.56
CA THR A 376 -23.66 13.28 -3.53
C THR A 376 -23.16 13.01 -4.95
N SER A 377 -21.83 12.98 -5.15
CA SER A 377 -21.22 12.85 -6.47
C SER A 377 -21.23 11.42 -7.00
N ARG A 378 -21.26 10.43 -6.09
CA ARG A 378 -21.20 9.00 -6.41
C ARG A 378 -22.51 8.31 -6.06
N VAL A 379 -23.22 7.86 -7.10
CA VAL A 379 -24.46 7.08 -6.95
C VAL A 379 -24.20 5.82 -6.13
N GLY A 380 -24.98 5.60 -5.06
CA GLY A 380 -24.92 4.38 -4.24
C GLY A 380 -23.98 4.45 -3.03
N VAL A 381 -23.04 5.41 -2.96
CA VAL A 381 -22.09 5.50 -1.83
C VAL A 381 -22.79 5.95 -0.56
N ALA A 382 -23.69 6.94 -0.65
CA ALA A 382 -24.48 7.39 0.49
C ALA A 382 -25.40 6.28 1.02
N GLU A 383 -25.96 5.46 0.14
CA GLU A 383 -26.80 4.32 0.51
C GLU A 383 -26.01 3.22 1.23
N GLN A 384 -24.77 2.97 0.84
CA GLN A 384 -23.88 2.04 1.55
C GLN A 384 -23.54 2.57 2.94
N LEU A 385 -23.20 3.85 3.06
CA LEU A 385 -22.92 4.46 4.37
C LEU A 385 -24.16 4.43 5.29
N ARG A 386 -25.36 4.60 4.71
CA ARG A 386 -26.63 4.45 5.43
C ARG A 386 -26.81 3.05 6.02
N ILE A 387 -26.40 1.99 5.31
CA ILE A 387 -26.48 0.61 5.83
C ILE A 387 -25.59 0.48 7.09
N PHE A 388 -24.37 1.02 7.07
CA PHE A 388 -23.51 1.01 8.25
C PHE A 388 -24.11 1.77 9.42
N ALA A 389 -24.71 2.93 9.17
CA ALA A 389 -25.37 3.70 10.21
C ALA A 389 -26.56 2.93 10.82
N GLN A 390 -27.33 2.20 10.00
CA GLN A 390 -28.41 1.31 10.46
C GLN A 390 -27.88 0.15 11.30
N ILE A 391 -26.79 -0.50 10.88
CA ILE A 391 -26.14 -1.59 11.65
C ILE A 391 -25.66 -1.06 13.02
N LEU A 392 -25.11 0.14 13.04
CA LEU A 392 -24.67 0.82 14.26
C LEU A 392 -25.79 1.41 15.11
N ASN A 393 -27.02 1.46 14.57
CA ASN A 393 -28.16 2.15 15.16
C ASN A 393 -27.85 3.62 15.52
N VAL A 394 -27.22 4.36 14.61
CA VAL A 394 -26.82 5.77 14.78
C VAL A 394 -27.46 6.67 13.72
N PRO A 395 -27.89 7.91 14.07
CA PRO A 395 -28.42 8.92 13.14
C PRO A 395 -27.66 9.01 11.82
N PHE A 396 -28.39 9.05 10.71
CA PHE A 396 -27.85 9.21 9.36
C PHE A 396 -28.58 10.31 8.60
N ALA A 397 -27.83 11.18 7.92
CA ALA A 397 -28.42 12.12 6.97
C ALA A 397 -27.47 12.45 5.81
N ILE A 398 -28.04 12.92 4.71
CA ILE A 398 -27.31 13.40 3.53
C ILE A 398 -27.42 14.91 3.48
N ILE A 399 -26.30 15.58 3.31
CA ILE A 399 -26.19 17.03 3.17
C ILE A 399 -26.03 17.35 1.68
N GLN A 400 -26.95 18.14 1.13
CA GLN A 400 -26.96 18.52 -0.28
C GLN A 400 -26.64 20.00 -0.47
N LYS A 401 -26.90 20.82 0.54
CA LYS A 401 -26.70 22.28 0.50
C LYS A 401 -26.34 22.82 1.88
N SER A 402 -25.73 24.00 1.90
CA SER A 402 -25.29 24.64 3.14
C SER A 402 -26.42 24.91 4.14
N SER A 403 -27.66 25.15 3.68
CA SER A 403 -28.82 25.36 4.57
C SER A 403 -29.25 24.10 5.34
N ASP A 404 -28.82 22.91 4.94
CA ASP A 404 -29.14 21.67 5.66
C ASP A 404 -28.43 21.61 7.02
N TRP A 405 -27.32 22.33 7.20
CA TRP A 405 -26.57 22.37 8.47
C TRP A 405 -27.36 22.95 9.63
N ALA A 406 -28.23 23.93 9.38
CA ALA A 406 -29.10 24.50 10.41
C ALA A 406 -30.05 23.42 10.98
N VAL A 407 -30.60 22.58 10.11
CA VAL A 407 -31.49 21.48 10.50
C VAL A 407 -30.74 20.37 11.25
N VAL A 408 -29.50 20.10 10.85
CA VAL A 408 -28.60 19.16 11.56
C VAL A 408 -28.33 19.64 12.98
N GLU A 409 -28.04 20.93 13.17
CA GLU A 409 -27.72 21.50 14.48
C GLU A 409 -28.92 21.45 15.43
N GLU A 410 -30.11 21.77 14.91
CA GLU A 410 -31.39 21.66 15.64
C GLU A 410 -31.68 20.22 16.08
N ARG A 411 -31.57 19.25 15.16
CA ARG A 411 -31.99 17.85 15.42
C ARG A 411 -30.93 17.00 16.12
N LEU A 412 -29.66 17.27 15.89
CA LEU A 412 -28.52 16.50 16.43
C LEU A 412 -27.76 17.29 17.51
N GLY A 413 -28.42 18.26 18.14
CA GLY A 413 -27.89 19.04 19.26
C GLY A 413 -27.31 18.15 20.37
N SER A 414 -27.99 17.06 20.73
CA SER A 414 -27.66 16.19 21.86
C SER A 414 -26.64 15.07 21.57
N VAL A 415 -26.04 15.04 20.38
CA VAL A 415 -25.07 14.01 19.95
C VAL A 415 -23.66 14.46 20.32
N ASP A 416 -22.81 13.52 20.80
CA ASP A 416 -21.43 13.83 21.22
C ASP A 416 -20.54 14.09 20.00
N TYR A 417 -20.65 13.24 18.97
CA TYR A 417 -19.84 13.30 17.76
C TYR A 417 -20.68 13.16 16.49
N ILE A 418 -20.39 14.00 15.50
CA ILE A 418 -20.98 13.96 14.16
C ILE A 418 -19.85 13.71 13.16
N LEU A 419 -19.84 12.53 12.55
CA LEU A 419 -18.84 12.15 11.57
C LEU A 419 -19.34 12.49 10.17
N VAL A 420 -18.54 13.20 9.38
CA VAL A 420 -18.94 13.71 8.07
C VAL A 420 -18.06 13.13 6.96
N ASP A 421 -18.65 12.34 6.06
CA ASP A 421 -17.99 11.86 4.84
C ASP A 421 -18.07 12.92 3.75
N THR A 422 -16.96 13.19 3.04
CA THR A 422 -16.92 14.19 1.96
C THR A 422 -16.61 13.58 0.59
N PRO A 423 -16.99 14.26 -0.51
CA PRO A 423 -16.55 13.86 -1.85
C PRO A 423 -15.02 13.71 -1.96
N GLY A 424 -14.59 12.77 -2.82
CA GLY A 424 -13.18 12.48 -3.07
C GLY A 424 -12.55 13.30 -4.20
N PHE A 425 -12.51 14.62 -4.09
CA PHE A 425 -12.00 15.48 -5.16
C PHE A 425 -10.47 15.51 -5.27
N GLN A 426 -9.96 15.78 -6.48
CA GLN A 426 -8.54 16.13 -6.68
C GLN A 426 -8.27 17.62 -6.44
N LEU A 427 -9.32 18.44 -6.42
CA LEU A 427 -9.31 19.89 -6.23
C LEU A 427 -8.52 20.64 -7.32
N LYS A 428 -8.60 20.13 -8.55
CA LYS A 428 -7.92 20.73 -9.71
C LYS A 428 -8.72 21.90 -10.28
N THR A 429 -10.05 21.87 -10.17
CA THR A 429 -10.91 22.93 -10.72
C THR A 429 -11.46 23.84 -9.61
N PRO A 430 -11.72 25.13 -9.90
CA PRO A 430 -12.39 26.03 -8.96
C PRO A 430 -13.77 25.53 -8.53
N GLU A 431 -14.48 24.82 -9.41
CA GLU A 431 -15.79 24.23 -9.13
C GLU A 431 -15.71 23.16 -8.04
N GLU A 432 -14.75 22.22 -8.13
CA GLU A 432 -14.51 21.22 -7.07
C GLU A 432 -14.21 21.90 -5.73
N MET A 433 -13.45 23.00 -5.73
CA MET A 433 -13.16 23.76 -4.51
C MET A 433 -14.39 24.43 -3.93
N ALA A 434 -15.23 25.03 -4.78
CA ALA A 434 -16.44 25.72 -4.36
C ALA A 434 -17.44 24.72 -3.76
N ILE A 435 -17.64 23.57 -4.42
CA ILE A 435 -18.50 22.50 -3.91
C ILE A 435 -17.96 22.01 -2.57
N MET A 436 -16.66 21.69 -2.47
CA MET A 436 -16.06 21.26 -1.21
C MET A 436 -16.28 22.27 -0.09
N SER A 437 -16.09 23.57 -0.36
CA SER A 437 -16.27 24.63 0.65
C SER A 437 -17.72 24.72 1.14
N GLN A 438 -18.70 24.59 0.24
CA GLN A 438 -20.13 24.66 0.59
C GLN A 438 -20.62 23.42 1.35
N MET A 439 -19.99 22.28 1.13
CA MET A 439 -20.35 20.99 1.75
C MET A 439 -19.75 20.80 3.13
N LEU A 440 -18.87 21.69 3.59
CA LEU A 440 -18.27 21.60 4.92
C LEU A 440 -19.19 22.22 5.99
N PRO A 441 -19.19 21.70 7.23
CA PRO A 441 -19.86 22.36 8.35
C PRO A 441 -19.35 23.80 8.53
N PRO A 442 -20.20 24.74 8.97
CA PRO A 442 -19.76 26.10 9.28
C PRO A 442 -18.60 26.11 10.27
N VAL A 443 -17.63 27.01 10.10
CA VAL A 443 -16.43 27.07 10.95
C VAL A 443 -16.78 27.25 12.44
N ALA A 444 -17.83 28.04 12.73
CA ALA A 444 -18.29 28.30 14.09
C ALA A 444 -18.88 27.07 14.82
N SER A 445 -19.20 25.99 14.09
CA SER A 445 -19.84 24.77 14.65
C SER A 445 -18.88 23.86 15.44
N GLY A 446 -17.59 24.21 15.54
CA GLY A 446 -16.59 23.39 16.22
C GLY A 446 -16.25 22.12 15.44
N ARG A 447 -15.72 22.28 14.23
CA ARG A 447 -15.29 21.17 13.36
C ARG A 447 -13.79 20.88 13.46
N ALA A 448 -13.46 19.59 13.46
CA ALA A 448 -12.13 19.05 13.16
C ALA A 448 -12.15 18.53 11.71
N ILE A 449 -11.08 18.79 10.96
CA ILE A 449 -10.91 18.26 9.61
C ILE A 449 -9.69 17.35 9.59
N HIS A 450 -9.93 16.08 9.23
CA HIS A 450 -8.93 15.04 9.14
C HIS A 450 -8.61 14.77 7.68
N TYR A 451 -7.35 14.95 7.29
CA TYR A 451 -6.91 14.56 5.96
C TYR A 451 -6.65 13.05 5.92
N VAL A 452 -7.30 12.34 4.99
CA VAL A 452 -7.15 10.89 4.88
C VAL A 452 -6.21 10.54 3.73
N GLN A 453 -5.15 9.81 4.04
CA GLN A 453 -4.06 9.51 3.14
C GLN A 453 -3.74 8.01 3.15
N SER A 454 -3.73 7.37 1.99
CA SER A 454 -3.24 5.99 1.90
C SER A 454 -1.71 5.94 2.04
N ALA A 455 -1.20 4.96 2.79
CA ALA A 455 0.22 4.65 2.89
C ALA A 455 0.81 4.07 1.59
N LEU A 456 -0.04 3.69 0.62
CA LEU A 456 0.37 3.18 -0.69
C LEU A 456 0.77 4.28 -1.68
N ALA A 457 0.45 5.54 -1.37
CA ALA A 457 0.71 6.64 -2.28
C ALA A 457 2.20 6.95 -2.39
N LYS A 458 2.61 7.46 -3.56
CA LYS A 458 3.92 8.08 -3.71
C LYS A 458 3.90 9.50 -3.13
N ASP A 459 4.96 9.85 -2.42
CA ASP A 459 5.13 11.14 -1.74
C ASP A 459 4.83 12.35 -2.63
N GLU A 460 5.39 12.42 -3.84
CA GLU A 460 5.21 13.55 -4.76
C GLU A 460 3.73 13.82 -5.06
N SER A 461 3.00 12.79 -5.49
CA SER A 461 1.57 12.90 -5.82
C SER A 461 0.71 13.14 -4.57
N ALA A 462 1.02 12.47 -3.46
CA ALA A 462 0.32 12.66 -2.19
C ALA A 462 0.46 14.12 -1.72
N PHE A 463 1.66 14.67 -1.79
CA PHE A 463 1.95 16.03 -1.33
C PHE A 463 1.38 17.08 -2.28
N GLU A 464 1.44 16.87 -3.60
CA GLU A 464 0.79 17.78 -4.55
C GLU A 464 -0.72 17.91 -4.24
N ILE A 465 -1.40 16.78 -4.01
CA ILE A 465 -2.84 16.81 -3.69
C ILE A 465 -3.09 17.40 -2.31
N ALA A 466 -2.35 16.98 -1.28
CA ALA A 466 -2.49 17.51 0.07
C ALA A 466 -2.27 19.03 0.14
N SER A 467 -1.37 19.58 -0.68
CA SER A 467 -1.15 21.03 -0.77
C SER A 467 -2.42 21.79 -1.17
N ARG A 468 -3.27 21.21 -2.02
CA ARG A 468 -4.56 21.80 -2.42
C ARG A 468 -5.58 21.74 -1.29
N TYR A 469 -5.53 20.70 -0.45
CA TYR A 469 -6.42 20.55 0.71
C TYR A 469 -6.05 21.48 1.87
N ARG A 470 -4.83 22.05 1.91
CA ARG A 470 -4.40 22.97 2.98
C ARG A 470 -5.32 24.17 3.17
N ARG A 471 -5.97 24.65 2.10
CA ARG A 471 -6.94 25.75 2.18
C ARG A 471 -8.15 25.46 3.09
N PHE A 472 -8.43 24.19 3.35
CA PHE A 472 -9.49 23.78 4.26
C PHE A 472 -9.02 23.69 5.72
N ALA A 473 -7.72 23.88 5.98
CA ALA A 473 -7.12 23.83 7.31
C ALA A 473 -7.37 22.50 8.03
N PHE A 474 -7.00 21.38 7.39
CA PHE A 474 -6.97 20.09 8.08
C PHE A 474 -5.98 20.14 9.26
N GLU A 475 -6.42 19.60 10.40
CA GLU A 475 -5.73 19.69 11.69
C GLU A 475 -4.79 18.51 11.91
N ASP A 476 -5.08 17.38 11.27
CA ASP A 476 -4.34 16.14 11.42
C ASP A 476 -4.45 15.28 10.15
N VAL A 477 -3.74 14.15 10.18
CA VAL A 477 -3.76 13.16 9.12
C VAL A 477 -4.09 11.76 9.65
N ILE A 478 -4.96 11.06 8.94
CA ILE A 478 -5.28 9.65 9.11
C ILE A 478 -4.58 8.88 7.99
N PHE A 479 -3.74 7.91 8.33
CA PHE A 479 -3.13 7.03 7.35
C PHE A 479 -3.88 5.71 7.21
N THR A 480 -4.13 5.23 6.00
CA THR A 480 -4.82 3.96 5.72
C THR A 480 -3.93 2.97 4.98
N ASN A 481 -4.37 1.71 4.88
CA ASN A 481 -3.70 0.64 4.12
C ASN A 481 -2.27 0.35 4.62
N LEU A 482 -2.02 0.48 5.94
CA LEU A 482 -0.70 0.21 6.50
C LEU A 482 -0.32 -1.28 6.41
N ASP A 483 -1.30 -2.16 6.36
CA ASP A 483 -1.16 -3.62 6.21
C ASP A 483 -0.74 -4.05 4.80
N GLU A 484 -0.98 -3.19 3.81
CA GLU A 484 -0.70 -3.46 2.40
C GLU A 484 0.70 -3.01 1.96
N THR A 485 1.47 -2.38 2.84
CA THR A 485 2.83 -1.90 2.53
C THR A 485 3.85 -2.23 3.63
N HIS A 486 5.12 -2.28 3.23
CA HIS A 486 6.28 -2.36 4.12
C HIS A 486 7.11 -1.07 4.11
N GLN A 487 6.70 -0.08 3.32
CA GLN A 487 7.29 1.25 3.23
C GLN A 487 6.35 2.23 3.94
N HIS A 488 6.65 2.53 5.20
CA HIS A 488 5.85 3.40 6.06
C HIS A 488 6.44 4.82 6.19
N GLY A 489 7.55 5.11 5.50
CA GLY A 489 8.25 6.39 5.62
C GLY A 489 7.46 7.61 5.13
N ILE A 490 6.47 7.42 4.24
CA ILE A 490 5.52 8.47 3.85
C ILE A 490 4.84 9.12 5.06
N ILE A 491 4.61 8.37 6.14
CA ILE A 491 3.97 8.88 7.36
C ILE A 491 4.87 9.97 7.99
N TYR A 492 6.18 9.69 8.10
CA TYR A 492 7.16 10.65 8.61
C TYR A 492 7.28 11.85 7.67
N ASN A 493 7.44 11.57 6.37
CA ASN A 493 7.67 12.62 5.36
C ASN A 493 6.48 13.58 5.29
N PHE A 494 5.25 13.06 5.32
CA PHE A 494 4.03 13.87 5.32
C PHE A 494 3.94 14.74 6.58
N GLN A 495 4.15 14.15 7.76
CA GLN A 495 4.11 14.90 9.01
C GLN A 495 5.19 15.99 9.04
N LYS A 496 6.41 15.70 8.60
CA LYS A 496 7.48 16.70 8.57
C LYS A 496 7.15 17.84 7.60
N LYS A 497 6.60 17.53 6.42
CA LYS A 497 6.24 18.52 5.40
C LYS A 497 5.05 19.41 5.78
N TYR A 498 4.02 18.83 6.39
CA TYR A 498 2.79 19.54 6.72
C TYR A 498 2.67 19.92 8.20
N GLU A 499 3.60 19.49 9.04
CA GLU A 499 3.66 19.81 10.47
C GLU A 499 2.35 19.55 11.23
N VAL A 500 1.53 18.60 10.75
CA VAL A 500 0.28 18.18 11.39
C VAL A 500 0.49 16.91 12.22
N PRO A 501 -0.18 16.76 13.37
CA PRO A 501 -0.16 15.53 14.14
C PRO A 501 -0.79 14.35 13.37
N LEU A 502 -0.34 13.14 13.70
CA LEU A 502 -0.96 11.90 13.26
C LEU A 502 -2.18 11.62 14.13
N HIS A 503 -3.32 11.33 13.53
CA HIS A 503 -4.55 11.02 14.24
C HIS A 503 -4.69 9.52 14.47
N SER A 504 -4.82 8.73 13.40
CA SER A 504 -5.05 7.28 13.50
C SER A 504 -4.51 6.54 12.28
N PHE A 505 -4.35 5.22 12.44
CA PHE A 505 -3.90 4.31 11.40
C PHE A 505 -4.96 3.27 11.08
N GLY A 506 -5.28 3.12 9.79
CA GLY A 506 -6.06 2.01 9.26
C GLY A 506 -5.13 0.85 8.91
N ILE A 507 -5.28 -0.27 9.61
CA ILE A 507 -4.34 -1.40 9.63
C ILE A 507 -4.94 -2.70 9.05
N GLY A 508 -5.93 -2.58 8.17
CA GLY A 508 -6.65 -3.72 7.59
C GLY A 508 -8.09 -3.39 7.18
N PRO A 509 -8.82 -4.32 6.56
CA PRO A 509 -10.17 -4.08 6.05
C PRO A 509 -11.29 -4.22 7.08
N ARG A 510 -11.06 -4.87 8.24
CA ARG A 510 -12.13 -5.21 9.19
C ARG A 510 -12.66 -4.01 9.95
N ILE A 511 -13.96 -4.04 10.24
CA ILE A 511 -14.68 -3.03 11.02
C ILE A 511 -15.26 -3.73 12.26
N PRO A 512 -15.02 -3.25 13.48
CA PRO A 512 -14.30 -2.02 13.87
C PRO A 512 -12.81 -2.19 14.14
N GLU A 513 -12.26 -3.40 13.96
CA GLU A 513 -11.00 -3.81 14.59
C GLU A 513 -9.76 -3.19 13.95
N ASP A 514 -9.78 -2.94 12.64
CA ASP A 514 -8.58 -2.53 11.91
C ASP A 514 -8.43 -1.00 11.84
N ILE A 515 -8.57 -0.34 13.00
CA ILE A 515 -8.18 1.05 13.25
C ILE A 515 -7.48 1.16 14.60
N GLU A 516 -6.37 1.88 14.66
CA GLU A 516 -5.65 2.20 15.89
C GLU A 516 -5.37 3.71 15.99
N MET A 517 -5.34 4.24 17.20
CA MET A 517 -4.89 5.62 17.43
C MET A 517 -3.39 5.69 17.16
N ALA A 518 -2.94 6.76 16.51
CA ALA A 518 -1.52 6.94 16.23
C ALA A 518 -0.76 7.23 17.52
N THR A 519 0.33 6.51 17.75
CA THR A 519 1.26 6.79 18.85
C THR A 519 2.67 7.00 18.32
N LYS A 520 3.49 7.71 19.10
CA LYS A 520 4.89 7.97 18.76
C LYS A 520 5.67 6.67 18.69
N GLU A 521 5.40 5.76 19.63
CA GLU A 521 6.01 4.43 19.70
C GLU A 521 5.65 3.61 18.48
N ARG A 522 4.39 3.69 18.03
CA ARG A 522 3.94 2.99 16.84
C ARG A 522 4.62 3.52 15.57
N MET A 523 4.85 4.82 15.47
CA MET A 523 5.62 5.42 14.38
C MET A 523 7.05 4.87 14.31
N VAL A 524 7.74 4.81 15.46
CA VAL A 524 9.09 4.22 15.55
C VAL A 524 9.05 2.74 15.19
N ASP A 525 8.05 1.99 15.66
CA ASP A 525 7.89 0.58 15.33
C ASP A 525 7.65 0.35 13.83
N LEU A 526 6.92 1.22 13.14
CA LEU A 526 6.72 1.09 11.69
C LEU A 526 8.04 1.27 10.91
N ILE A 527 8.92 2.16 11.37
CA ILE A 527 10.24 2.39 10.75
C ILE A 527 11.23 1.28 11.10
N PHE A 528 11.30 0.88 12.38
CA PHE A 528 12.32 -0.04 12.89
C PHE A 528 11.88 -1.50 12.97
N LYS A 529 10.59 -1.78 12.80
CA LYS A 529 9.96 -3.12 12.85
C LYS A 529 10.26 -3.86 14.17
N LEU A 530 10.25 -3.13 15.28
CA LEU A 530 10.62 -3.63 16.62
C LEU A 530 9.70 -4.77 17.10
N THR A 531 8.40 -4.69 16.80
CA THR A 531 7.40 -5.69 17.26
C THR A 531 7.55 -7.03 16.54
N LYS A 532 8.16 -7.08 15.35
CA LYS A 532 8.47 -8.36 14.67
C LYS A 532 9.63 -9.13 15.31
N MET A 533 10.50 -8.49 16.09
CA MET A 533 11.63 -9.15 16.76
C MET A 533 11.25 -9.92 18.04
N ARG A 534 9.96 -9.96 18.41
CA ARG A 534 9.45 -10.62 19.63
C ARG A 534 8.79 -11.98 19.39
N LYS A 535 8.84 -12.48 18.15
CA LYS A 535 8.34 -13.82 17.78
C LYS A 535 9.43 -14.58 17.03
N ASP A 536 10.48 -14.94 17.75
CA ASP A 536 11.35 -16.07 17.42
C ASP A 536 11.61 -16.87 18.69
#